data_AF-A0A7W0G3K5-F1
#
_entry.id   AF-A0A7W0G3K5-F1
#
_cell.length_a   1.000
_cell.length_b   1.000
_cell.length_c   1.000
_cell.angle_alpha   90.00
_cell.angle_beta   90.00
_cell.angle_gamma   90.00
#
_symmetry.space_group_name_H-M   'P 1'
#
loop_
_entity.id
_entity.type
_entity.pdbx_description
1 polymer ?
#
loop_
_entity_poly.entity_id
_entity_poly.type
_entity_poly.pdbx_seq_one_letter_code
_entity_poly.pdbx_strand_id
1 'polypeptide(L)'
;MTTKTDAKSVARGERRERFETSSGIVLPNDFNPSNTESPVYERDLGAPGDFPYTRGVRRSMYRGRFWTMRQYAGYATAEESNARYKYLLGEGTTGLSVAFDLPTQIGLDSDDLLAAGEVGKVGVAISSLEDMERLFEGIPLDRVSTSMTINATASTLLCLYIAVAKKQGVPADKLQGTIQNDILKEYIARGTYIYPPAPSLRLVTDTFAFCAEHVPNWNTISISGYHIREAGSTAVQEVAFTLADGAAYVEAAVASGLKVDDFAPRLSFFFNAHNNLLEEIAKFRA
;
A
#
# COMPACT_ATOMS: atom_id res chain seq x y z
N MET A 1 42.05 -31.60 4.48
CA MET A 1 43.10 -30.70 3.95
C MET A 1 42.55 -29.28 4.00
N THR A 2 42.90 -28.51 5.03
CA THR A 2 42.57 -27.08 5.09
C THR A 2 43.41 -26.35 4.06
N THR A 3 42.77 -25.63 3.14
CA THR A 3 43.50 -24.92 2.11
C THR A 3 44.30 -23.76 2.75
N LYS A 4 45.40 -23.31 2.11
CA LYS A 4 46.17 -22.14 2.60
C LYS A 4 45.29 -20.88 2.76
N THR A 5 44.15 -20.83 2.06
CA THR A 5 43.12 -19.80 2.12
C THR A 5 42.33 -19.85 3.44
N ASP A 6 41.92 -21.04 3.88
CA ASP A 6 41.16 -21.23 5.13
C ASP A 6 42.01 -20.91 6.36
N ALA A 7 43.31 -21.25 6.33
CA ALA A 7 44.22 -20.92 7.43
C ALA A 7 44.38 -19.40 7.63
N LYS A 8 44.27 -18.60 6.55
CA LYS A 8 44.36 -17.14 6.61
C LYS A 8 43.05 -16.48 7.03
N SER A 9 41.89 -17.06 6.75
CA SER A 9 40.59 -16.52 7.17
C SER A 9 40.35 -16.75 8.67
N VAL A 10 40.63 -17.96 9.16
CA VAL A 10 40.51 -18.29 10.59
C VAL A 10 41.39 -17.40 11.46
N ALA A 11 42.60 -17.06 10.98
CA ALA A 11 43.51 -16.18 11.70
C ALA A 11 43.06 -14.71 11.79
N ARG A 12 42.16 -14.26 10.90
CA ARG A 12 41.64 -12.87 10.91
C ARG A 12 40.41 -12.69 11.79
N GLY A 13 39.74 -13.79 12.18
CA GLY A 13 38.49 -13.72 12.93
C GLY A 13 37.35 -13.06 12.14
N GLU A 14 36.22 -12.86 12.82
CA GLU A 14 35.07 -12.16 12.24
C GLU A 14 35.18 -10.65 12.39
N ARG A 15 34.66 -9.90 11.41
CA ARG A 15 34.70 -8.42 11.41
C ARG A 15 33.76 -7.76 12.44
N ARG A 16 32.83 -8.53 13.00
CA ARG A 16 31.82 -8.11 13.97
C ARG A 16 31.64 -9.26 14.96
N GLU A 17 31.26 -8.94 16.18
CA GLU A 17 30.90 -9.96 17.18
C GLU A 17 29.61 -10.69 16.79
N ARG A 18 28.69 -10.00 16.11
CA ARG A 18 27.41 -10.56 15.67
C ARG A 18 27.02 -10.05 14.29
N PHE A 19 26.45 -10.94 13.49
CA PHE A 19 25.80 -10.61 12.22
C PHE A 19 24.31 -10.87 12.41
N GLU A 20 23.52 -9.84 12.22
CA GLU A 20 22.08 -9.91 12.41
C GLU A 20 21.35 -9.04 11.38
N THR A 21 20.08 -9.38 11.14
CA THR A 21 19.19 -8.58 10.31
C THR A 21 18.72 -7.33 11.05
N SER A 22 17.97 -6.44 10.38
CA SER A 22 17.40 -5.25 11.03
C SER A 22 16.40 -5.59 12.14
N SER A 23 15.90 -6.83 12.16
CA SER A 23 14.99 -7.36 13.18
C SER A 23 15.71 -8.12 14.31
N GLY A 24 17.04 -8.07 14.38
CA GLY A 24 17.82 -8.76 15.41
C GLY A 24 17.91 -10.28 15.22
N ILE A 25 17.57 -10.79 14.03
CA ILE A 25 17.69 -12.21 13.70
C ILE A 25 19.15 -12.51 13.39
N VAL A 26 19.76 -13.40 14.16
CA VAL A 26 21.16 -13.79 13.97
C VAL A 26 21.34 -14.56 12.67
N LEU A 27 22.34 -14.17 11.90
CA LEU A 27 22.72 -14.82 10.66
C LEU A 27 23.99 -15.66 10.92
N PRO A 28 23.95 -16.99 10.72
CA PRO A 28 25.16 -17.80 10.76
C PRO A 28 26.06 -17.44 9.57
N ASN A 29 27.34 -17.79 9.66
CA ASN A 29 28.30 -17.62 8.55
C ASN A 29 27.87 -18.38 7.28
N ASP A 30 27.18 -19.51 7.44
CA ASP A 30 26.59 -20.30 6.37
C ASP A 30 25.27 -20.95 6.81
N PHE A 31 24.38 -21.17 5.84
CA PHE A 31 23.15 -21.96 6.03
C PHE A 31 23.39 -23.38 5.52
N ASN A 32 23.25 -24.37 6.40
CA ASN A 32 23.49 -25.78 6.13
C ASN A 32 22.46 -26.69 6.86
N PRO A 33 22.36 -27.98 6.53
CA PRO A 33 21.35 -28.87 7.11
C PRO A 33 21.40 -29.03 8.65
N SER A 34 22.50 -28.66 9.31
CA SER A 34 22.62 -28.74 10.77
C SER A 34 22.11 -27.49 11.51
N ASN A 35 21.96 -26.36 10.80
CA ASN A 35 21.49 -25.08 11.38
C ASN A 35 20.28 -24.48 10.65
N THR A 36 19.74 -25.18 9.64
CA THR A 36 18.63 -24.73 8.82
C THR A 36 17.56 -25.82 8.75
N GLU A 37 16.33 -25.47 9.14
CA GLU A 37 15.17 -26.33 8.91
C GLU A 37 14.68 -26.15 7.47
N SER A 38 14.54 -27.26 6.74
CA SER A 38 13.99 -27.21 5.39
C SER A 38 12.47 -27.04 5.45
N PRO A 39 11.87 -26.13 4.67
CA PRO A 39 10.42 -25.96 4.64
C PRO A 39 9.73 -27.22 4.11
N VAL A 40 8.57 -27.55 4.67
CA VAL A 40 7.70 -28.64 4.20
C VAL A 40 6.89 -28.12 3.03
N TYR A 41 7.06 -28.71 1.83
CA TYR A 41 6.51 -28.16 0.59
C TYR A 41 4.98 -27.93 0.66
N GLU A 42 4.24 -28.93 1.12
CA GLU A 42 2.77 -28.93 1.17
C GLU A 42 2.21 -27.97 2.22
N ARG A 43 2.95 -27.73 3.30
CA ARG A 43 2.51 -26.88 4.42
C ARG A 43 2.97 -25.43 4.27
N ASP A 44 4.23 -25.23 3.90
CA ASP A 44 4.92 -23.93 4.01
C ASP A 44 5.10 -23.22 2.67
N LEU A 45 4.99 -23.92 1.53
CA LEU A 45 5.34 -23.35 0.22
C LEU A 45 4.17 -23.37 -0.75
N GLY A 46 3.60 -24.54 -1.01
CA GLY A 46 2.57 -24.74 -2.03
C GLY A 46 3.02 -24.41 -3.46
N ALA A 47 2.05 -24.43 -4.38
CA ALA A 47 2.21 -23.89 -5.73
C ALA A 47 1.85 -22.39 -5.75
N PRO A 48 2.45 -21.57 -6.64
CA PRO A 48 2.02 -20.18 -6.78
C PRO A 48 0.55 -20.11 -7.21
N GLY A 49 -0.21 -19.18 -6.64
CA GLY A 49 -1.66 -19.06 -6.84
C GLY A 49 -2.51 -20.01 -6.02
N ASP A 50 -1.90 -20.84 -5.16
CA ASP A 50 -2.59 -21.72 -4.21
C ASP A 50 -2.15 -21.39 -2.78
N PHE A 51 -3.04 -21.60 -1.80
CA PHE A 51 -2.71 -21.43 -0.38
C PHE A 51 -1.52 -22.34 0.01
N PRO A 52 -0.52 -21.87 0.80
CA PRO A 52 -0.48 -20.62 1.57
C PRO A 52 0.05 -19.38 0.81
N TYR A 53 0.14 -19.42 -0.52
CA TYR A 53 0.57 -18.30 -1.37
C TYR A 53 2.00 -17.79 -1.15
N THR A 54 2.83 -18.47 -0.35
CA THR A 54 4.25 -18.13 -0.07
C THR A 54 5.09 -17.98 -1.33
N ARG A 55 4.70 -18.63 -2.44
CA ARG A 55 5.38 -18.53 -3.76
C ARG A 55 4.73 -17.53 -4.72
N GLY A 56 3.73 -16.77 -4.26
CA GLY A 56 3.04 -15.73 -5.01
C GLY A 56 1.52 -15.98 -5.12
N VAL A 57 0.76 -14.89 -5.14
CA VAL A 57 -0.73 -14.91 -5.18
C VAL A 57 -1.32 -15.27 -6.55
N ARG A 58 -0.50 -15.43 -7.60
CA ARG A 58 -0.96 -15.82 -8.95
C ARG A 58 -0.08 -16.93 -9.51
N ARG A 59 -0.68 -17.89 -10.21
CA ARG A 59 0.05 -19.04 -10.77
C ARG A 59 1.16 -18.68 -11.75
N SER A 60 0.93 -17.72 -12.64
CA SER A 60 1.91 -17.31 -13.66
C SER A 60 2.84 -16.17 -13.22
N MET A 61 2.50 -15.47 -12.11
CA MET A 61 3.18 -14.24 -11.66
C MET A 61 3.62 -13.35 -12.85
N TYR A 62 4.90 -12.95 -12.84
CA TYR A 62 5.52 -12.05 -13.80
C TYR A 62 5.80 -12.67 -15.17
N ARG A 63 5.60 -13.99 -15.35
CA ARG A 63 5.61 -14.60 -16.69
C ARG A 63 4.33 -14.29 -17.46
N GLY A 64 3.22 -14.04 -16.75
CA GLY A 64 1.96 -13.63 -17.36
C GLY A 64 1.86 -12.11 -17.49
N ARG A 65 2.12 -11.38 -16.41
CA ARG A 65 2.07 -9.91 -16.38
C ARG A 65 3.04 -9.37 -15.32
N PHE A 66 3.86 -8.38 -15.67
CA PHE A 66 4.69 -7.66 -14.70
C PHE A 66 3.83 -6.96 -13.63
N TRP A 67 4.45 -6.61 -12.50
CA TRP A 67 3.81 -5.73 -11.53
C TRP A 67 3.45 -4.39 -12.18
N THR A 68 2.42 -3.73 -11.66
CA THR A 68 2.06 -2.39 -12.13
C THR A 68 3.17 -1.42 -11.72
N MET A 69 3.82 -0.81 -12.70
CA MET A 69 4.69 0.34 -12.46
C MET A 69 3.79 1.55 -12.20
N ARG A 70 3.75 1.98 -10.94
CA ARG A 70 2.84 3.03 -10.46
C ARG A 70 3.64 4.07 -9.70
N GLN A 71 3.95 5.19 -10.34
CA GLN A 71 4.70 6.27 -9.71
C GLN A 71 3.77 7.12 -8.85
N TYR A 72 4.20 7.38 -7.62
CA TYR A 72 3.57 8.34 -6.72
C TYR A 72 3.87 9.76 -7.20
N ALA A 73 2.83 10.51 -7.53
CA ALA A 73 2.94 11.84 -8.09
C ALA A 73 1.74 12.72 -7.69
N GLY A 74 1.98 14.02 -7.65
CA GLY A 74 1.02 15.04 -7.28
C GLY A 74 1.78 16.17 -6.60
N TYR A 75 1.63 17.38 -7.10
CA TYR A 75 2.20 18.60 -6.52
C TYR A 75 1.45 19.81 -7.07
N ALA A 76 1.41 20.89 -6.29
CA ALA A 76 0.81 22.15 -6.68
C ALA A 76 -0.68 22.02 -7.10
N THR A 77 -1.05 22.58 -8.25
CA THR A 77 -2.44 22.63 -8.73
C THR A 77 -2.89 21.34 -9.40
N ALA A 78 -4.20 21.18 -9.56
CA ALA A 78 -4.79 20.05 -10.26
C ALA A 78 -4.32 19.95 -11.72
N GLU A 79 -4.19 21.08 -12.42
CA GLU A 79 -3.72 21.17 -13.79
C GLU A 79 -2.25 20.76 -13.95
N GLU A 80 -1.38 21.21 -13.04
CA GLU A 80 0.04 20.83 -13.05
C GLU A 80 0.22 19.33 -12.76
N SER A 81 -0.53 18.82 -11.79
CA SER A 81 -0.56 17.38 -11.48
C SER A 81 -1.13 16.56 -12.66
N ASN A 82 -2.18 17.04 -13.33
CA ASN A 82 -2.72 16.41 -14.54
C ASN A 82 -1.67 16.34 -15.66
N ALA A 83 -0.96 17.45 -15.93
CA ALA A 83 0.11 17.49 -16.91
C ALA A 83 1.20 16.47 -16.59
N ARG A 84 1.57 16.34 -15.31
CA ARG A 84 2.52 15.31 -14.84
C ARG A 84 1.98 13.90 -15.05
N TYR A 85 0.71 13.64 -14.80
CA TYR A 85 0.10 12.32 -15.04
C TYR A 85 0.10 11.95 -16.52
N LYS A 86 -0.28 12.87 -17.40
CA LYS A 86 -0.23 12.67 -18.86
C LYS A 86 1.19 12.37 -19.33
N TYR A 87 2.19 13.09 -18.81
CA TYR A 87 3.60 12.80 -19.07
C TYR A 87 3.98 11.38 -18.63
N LEU A 88 3.67 10.99 -17.38
CA LEU A 88 4.02 9.65 -16.87
C LEU A 88 3.36 8.51 -17.65
N LEU A 89 2.10 8.70 -18.08
CA LEU A 89 1.39 7.75 -18.95
C LEU A 89 2.05 7.68 -20.34
N GLY A 90 2.49 8.81 -20.90
CA GLY A 90 3.24 8.87 -22.15
C GLY A 90 4.58 8.12 -22.09
N GLU A 91 5.25 8.13 -20.94
CA GLU A 91 6.51 7.41 -20.68
C GLU A 91 6.32 5.93 -20.30
N GLY A 92 5.10 5.38 -20.40
CA GLY A 92 4.83 3.96 -20.22
C GLY A 92 4.42 3.53 -18.81
N THR A 93 4.12 4.47 -17.91
CA THR A 93 3.49 4.13 -16.61
C THR A 93 2.12 3.49 -16.87
N THR A 94 1.79 2.41 -16.13
CA THR A 94 0.56 1.62 -16.37
C THR A 94 -0.55 1.88 -15.35
N GLY A 95 -0.32 2.80 -14.41
CA GLY A 95 -1.32 3.29 -13.46
C GLY A 95 -0.84 4.54 -12.72
N LEU A 96 -1.76 5.36 -12.25
CA LEU A 96 -1.45 6.59 -11.52
C LEU A 96 -1.48 6.36 -10.00
N SER A 97 -0.65 7.06 -9.24
CA SER A 97 -0.83 7.17 -7.79
C SER A 97 -0.83 8.62 -7.38
N VAL A 98 -1.97 9.09 -6.92
CA VAL A 98 -2.22 10.49 -6.56
C VAL A 98 -1.73 10.77 -5.15
N ALA A 99 -0.87 11.78 -5.04
CA ALA A 99 -0.43 12.41 -3.79
C ALA A 99 -1.25 13.66 -3.53
N PHE A 100 -1.96 13.74 -2.40
CA PHE A 100 -2.72 14.92 -2.00
C PHE A 100 -1.92 15.78 -1.03
N ASP A 101 -2.18 17.09 -1.02
CA ASP A 101 -1.57 17.99 -0.05
C ASP A 101 -2.05 17.72 1.38
N LEU A 102 -1.43 18.38 2.38
CA LEU A 102 -1.80 18.16 3.77
C LEU A 102 -3.24 18.62 4.08
N PRO A 103 -3.71 19.81 3.67
CA PRO A 103 -5.09 20.25 3.86
C PRO A 103 -6.14 19.24 3.39
N THR A 104 -6.01 18.73 2.15
CA THR A 104 -6.93 17.72 1.60
C THR A 104 -6.95 16.44 2.43
N GLN A 105 -5.78 16.02 2.95
CA GLN A 105 -5.66 14.81 3.77
C GLN A 105 -6.36 14.94 5.12
N ILE A 106 -6.36 16.13 5.72
CA ILE A 106 -6.97 16.41 7.02
C ILE A 106 -8.33 17.11 6.92
N GLY A 107 -8.92 17.17 5.72
CA GLY A 107 -10.29 17.63 5.51
C GLY A 107 -10.48 19.13 5.64
N LEU A 108 -9.48 19.91 5.25
CA LEU A 108 -9.56 21.36 5.17
C LEU A 108 -9.61 21.82 3.71
N ASP A 109 -10.46 22.80 3.44
CA ASP A 109 -10.46 23.51 2.15
C ASP A 109 -9.23 24.42 2.05
N SER A 110 -8.86 24.77 0.81
CA SER A 110 -7.65 25.56 0.53
C SER A 110 -7.68 26.98 1.13
N ASP A 111 -8.86 27.51 1.44
CA ASP A 111 -9.06 28.82 2.06
C ASP A 111 -9.22 28.77 3.59
N ASP A 112 -9.14 27.59 4.21
CA ASP A 112 -9.10 27.46 5.66
C ASP A 112 -7.84 28.11 6.23
N LEU A 113 -7.99 28.84 7.35
CA LEU A 113 -6.87 29.52 8.01
C LEU A 113 -5.74 28.56 8.41
N LEU A 114 -6.06 27.31 8.77
CA LEU A 114 -5.08 26.30 9.14
C LEU A 114 -4.38 25.66 7.92
N ALA A 115 -4.93 25.83 6.71
CA ALA A 115 -4.32 25.33 5.47
C ALA A 115 -3.20 26.25 4.95
N ALA A 116 -3.15 27.50 5.43
CA ALA A 116 -2.21 28.52 4.96
C ALA A 116 -0.74 28.03 4.99
N GLY A 117 -0.09 28.04 3.82
CA GLY A 117 1.32 27.62 3.67
C GLY A 117 1.54 26.13 3.40
N GLU A 118 0.48 25.32 3.42
CA GLU A 118 0.54 23.88 3.13
C GLU A 118 -0.23 23.47 1.86
N VAL A 119 -1.09 24.35 1.33
CA VAL A 119 -1.84 24.14 0.09
C VAL A 119 -0.89 23.83 -1.08
N GLY A 120 -1.09 22.68 -1.73
CA GLY A 120 -0.32 22.26 -2.91
C GLY A 120 1.15 21.91 -2.66
N LYS A 121 1.65 21.97 -1.42
CA LYS A 121 3.09 21.91 -1.12
C LYS A 121 3.69 20.51 -1.20
N VAL A 122 2.95 19.51 -0.70
CA VAL A 122 3.40 18.10 -0.62
C VAL A 122 2.57 17.15 -1.48
N GLY A 123 1.64 17.70 -2.25
CA GLY A 123 0.70 16.97 -3.08
C GLY A 123 -0.23 17.93 -3.82
N VAL A 124 -1.20 17.39 -4.55
CA VAL A 124 -2.23 18.19 -5.22
C VAL A 124 -3.27 18.68 -4.21
N ALA A 125 -3.69 19.95 -4.32
CA ALA A 125 -4.81 20.50 -3.57
C ALA A 125 -6.14 20.13 -4.22
N ILE A 126 -7.08 19.56 -3.46
CA ILE A 126 -8.44 19.24 -3.91
C ILE A 126 -9.43 19.73 -2.86
N SER A 127 -10.21 20.77 -3.19
CA SER A 127 -11.27 21.30 -2.31
C SER A 127 -12.66 21.08 -2.88
N SER A 128 -12.77 20.66 -4.15
CA SER A 128 -14.04 20.56 -4.85
C SER A 128 -14.06 19.47 -5.93
N LEU A 129 -15.24 19.25 -6.52
CA LEU A 129 -15.38 18.38 -7.69
C LEU A 129 -14.65 18.98 -8.90
N GLU A 130 -14.68 20.30 -9.06
CA GLU A 130 -14.02 21.03 -10.15
C GLU A 130 -12.51 20.78 -10.16
N ASP A 131 -11.87 20.67 -9.00
CA ASP A 131 -10.45 20.34 -8.90
C ASP A 131 -10.18 18.89 -9.31
N MET A 132 -11.04 17.96 -8.90
CA MET A 132 -10.95 16.56 -9.31
C MET A 132 -11.18 16.40 -10.82
N GLU A 133 -12.04 17.22 -11.43
CA GLU A 133 -12.27 17.26 -12.87
C GLU A 133 -11.02 17.72 -13.62
N ARG A 134 -10.40 18.82 -13.20
CA ARG A 134 -9.12 19.31 -13.75
C ARG A 134 -8.02 18.25 -13.59
N LEU A 135 -7.96 17.60 -12.43
CA LEU A 135 -6.93 16.59 -12.13
C LEU A 135 -6.98 15.41 -13.12
N PHE A 136 -8.17 15.01 -13.56
CA PHE A 136 -8.37 13.88 -14.48
C PHE A 136 -8.83 14.28 -15.88
N GLU A 137 -8.75 15.56 -16.23
CA GLU A 137 -9.13 16.04 -17.55
C GLU A 137 -8.33 15.33 -18.64
N GLY A 138 -9.03 14.72 -19.61
CA GLY A 138 -8.40 13.98 -20.71
C GLY A 138 -7.71 12.66 -20.31
N ILE A 139 -7.91 12.16 -19.09
CA ILE A 139 -7.43 10.85 -18.64
C ILE A 139 -8.62 9.88 -18.62
N PRO A 140 -8.60 8.79 -19.42
CA PRO A 140 -9.72 7.84 -19.49
C PRO A 140 -9.74 6.91 -18.27
N LEU A 141 -10.68 7.14 -17.34
CA LEU A 141 -10.76 6.41 -16.06
C LEU A 141 -11.20 4.94 -16.19
N ASP A 142 -11.72 4.52 -17.36
CA ASP A 142 -12.04 3.13 -17.69
C ASP A 142 -10.81 2.31 -18.12
N ARG A 143 -9.67 2.97 -18.39
CA ARG A 143 -8.44 2.35 -18.92
C ARG A 143 -7.24 2.51 -18.00
N VAL A 144 -7.21 3.58 -17.23
CA VAL A 144 -6.11 3.90 -16.32
C VAL A 144 -6.51 3.50 -14.91
N SER A 145 -5.75 2.60 -14.31
CA SER A 145 -5.96 2.30 -12.89
C SER A 145 -5.40 3.43 -12.02
N THR A 146 -6.16 3.93 -11.06
CA THR A 146 -5.75 5.03 -10.18
C THR A 146 -5.69 4.60 -8.71
N SER A 147 -4.56 4.84 -8.06
CA SER A 147 -4.41 4.73 -6.61
C SER A 147 -4.46 6.13 -5.99
N MET A 148 -5.13 6.28 -4.86
CA MET A 148 -5.24 7.53 -4.12
C MET A 148 -4.69 7.31 -2.70
N THR A 149 -3.56 7.93 -2.38
CA THR A 149 -2.94 7.85 -1.05
C THR A 149 -3.64 8.83 -0.11
N ILE A 150 -4.84 8.44 0.31
CA ILE A 150 -5.74 9.25 1.13
C ILE A 150 -6.39 8.35 2.20
N ASN A 151 -6.60 8.90 3.40
CA ASN A 151 -7.04 8.11 4.57
C ASN A 151 -8.27 8.72 5.24
N ALA A 152 -8.12 9.72 6.11
CA ALA A 152 -9.26 10.27 6.86
C ALA A 152 -10.39 10.82 5.98
N THR A 153 -10.06 11.34 4.79
CA THR A 153 -11.02 11.83 3.78
C THR A 153 -11.22 10.84 2.62
N ALA A 154 -10.78 9.59 2.74
CA ALA A 154 -10.73 8.64 1.62
C ALA A 154 -12.09 8.39 0.95
N SER A 155 -13.16 8.27 1.75
CA SER A 155 -14.52 8.09 1.24
C SER A 155 -14.98 9.31 0.43
N THR A 156 -14.69 10.52 0.90
CA THR A 156 -14.99 11.77 0.20
C THR A 156 -14.27 11.85 -1.15
N LEU A 157 -12.96 11.62 -1.17
CA LEU A 157 -12.17 11.68 -2.41
C LEU A 157 -12.57 10.57 -3.39
N LEU A 158 -12.96 9.39 -2.89
CA LEU A 158 -13.55 8.33 -3.73
C LEU A 158 -14.89 8.77 -4.35
N CYS A 159 -15.76 9.43 -3.60
CA CYS A 159 -17.02 9.97 -4.14
C CYS A 159 -16.76 11.02 -5.24
N LEU A 160 -15.80 11.92 -5.05
CA LEU A 160 -15.40 12.88 -6.09
C LEU A 160 -14.86 12.18 -7.34
N TYR A 161 -13.99 11.18 -7.17
CA TYR A 161 -13.45 10.39 -8.28
C TYR A 161 -14.57 9.67 -9.07
N ILE A 162 -15.55 9.06 -8.38
CA ILE A 162 -16.71 8.43 -9.01
C ILE A 162 -17.58 9.46 -9.73
N ALA A 163 -17.74 10.67 -9.18
CA ALA A 163 -18.50 11.74 -9.83
C ALA A 163 -17.83 12.20 -11.14
N VAL A 164 -16.50 12.32 -11.17
CA VAL A 164 -15.74 12.59 -12.39
C VAL A 164 -15.93 11.47 -13.41
N ALA A 165 -15.83 10.20 -12.99
CA ALA A 165 -16.08 9.06 -13.87
C ALA A 165 -17.49 9.11 -14.49
N LYS A 166 -18.52 9.43 -13.70
CA LYS A 166 -19.89 9.60 -14.20
C LYS A 166 -19.98 10.72 -15.24
N LYS A 167 -19.33 11.87 -15.02
CA LYS A 167 -19.27 12.97 -16.00
C LYS A 167 -18.54 12.59 -17.29
N GLN A 168 -17.54 11.70 -17.20
CA GLN A 168 -16.87 11.12 -18.37
C GLN A 168 -17.69 10.00 -19.07
N GLY A 169 -18.86 9.63 -18.53
CA GLY A 169 -19.66 8.52 -19.05
C GLY A 169 -19.08 7.12 -18.74
N VAL A 170 -18.16 7.02 -17.77
CA VAL A 170 -17.55 5.77 -17.34
C VAL A 170 -18.42 5.11 -16.27
N PRO A 171 -18.94 3.88 -16.51
CA PRO A 171 -19.72 3.17 -15.52
C PRO A 171 -18.84 2.65 -14.37
N ALA A 172 -19.41 2.56 -13.18
CA ALA A 172 -18.67 2.28 -11.94
C ALA A 172 -17.97 0.91 -11.93
N ASP A 173 -18.51 -0.08 -12.66
CA ASP A 173 -17.91 -1.40 -12.81
C ASP A 173 -16.64 -1.42 -13.68
N LYS A 174 -16.33 -0.33 -14.40
CA LYS A 174 -15.08 -0.17 -15.15
C LYS A 174 -13.97 0.49 -14.36
N LEU A 175 -14.29 1.09 -13.21
CA LEU A 175 -13.29 1.74 -12.37
C LEU A 175 -12.39 0.71 -11.71
N GLN A 176 -11.09 0.89 -11.88
CA GLN A 176 -10.06 0.06 -11.26
C GLN A 176 -9.11 0.94 -10.48
N GLY A 177 -9.01 0.72 -9.18
CA GLY A 177 -8.18 1.58 -8.38
C GLY A 177 -8.06 1.14 -6.94
N THR A 178 -7.44 1.99 -6.15
CA THR A 178 -7.24 1.77 -4.72
C THR A 178 -7.37 3.11 -4.00
N ILE A 179 -8.04 3.12 -2.87
CA ILE A 179 -7.85 4.17 -1.85
C ILE A 179 -7.05 3.58 -0.70
N GLN A 180 -6.18 4.36 -0.08
CA GLN A 180 -5.36 3.83 1.01
C GLN A 180 -6.24 3.47 2.22
N ASN A 181 -7.10 4.38 2.68
CA ASN A 181 -8.21 4.14 3.62
C ASN A 181 -7.83 3.35 4.89
N ASP A 182 -6.57 3.41 5.29
CA ASP A 182 -6.03 2.73 6.46
C ASP A 182 -5.86 3.77 7.56
N ILE A 183 -6.88 3.92 8.39
CA ILE A 183 -6.84 4.87 9.51
C ILE A 183 -6.03 4.36 10.72
N LEU A 184 -5.86 3.05 10.91
CA LEU A 184 -5.18 2.53 12.11
C LEU A 184 -3.71 2.95 12.11
N LYS A 185 -3.04 2.81 10.96
CA LYS A 185 -1.67 3.30 10.79
C LYS A 185 -1.53 4.84 10.87
N GLU A 186 -2.62 5.60 10.70
CA GLU A 186 -2.59 7.06 10.95
C GLU A 186 -2.34 7.35 12.42
N TYR A 187 -2.99 6.63 13.34
CA TYR A 187 -2.77 6.80 14.77
C TYR A 187 -1.42 6.24 15.23
N ILE A 188 -0.91 5.20 14.56
CA ILE A 188 0.34 4.53 14.93
C ILE A 188 1.57 5.32 14.45
N ALA A 189 1.56 5.80 13.20
CA ALA A 189 2.80 6.25 12.54
C ALA A 189 2.69 7.52 11.67
N ARG A 190 1.53 7.82 11.07
CA ARG A 190 1.45 8.84 9.99
C ARG A 190 0.83 10.18 10.39
N GLY A 191 -0.16 10.19 11.29
CA GLY A 191 -0.67 11.41 11.94
C GLY A 191 -1.70 12.25 11.18
N THR A 192 -2.27 11.79 10.05
CA THR A 192 -3.28 12.54 9.26
C THR A 192 -4.72 12.09 9.53
N TYR A 193 -5.05 11.75 10.78
CA TYR A 193 -6.41 11.41 11.20
C TYR A 193 -7.25 12.68 11.51
N ILE A 194 -8.57 12.58 11.36
CA ILE A 194 -9.52 13.66 11.70
C ILE A 194 -10.38 13.26 12.91
N TYR A 195 -11.00 12.09 12.85
CA TYR A 195 -11.95 11.63 13.86
C TYR A 195 -11.27 10.70 14.88
N PRO A 196 -11.93 10.39 16.03
CA PRO A 196 -11.48 9.32 16.92
C PRO A 196 -11.51 7.93 16.25
N PRO A 197 -10.81 6.92 16.80
CA PRO A 197 -10.66 5.61 16.14
C PRO A 197 -11.98 4.91 15.75
N ALA A 198 -12.97 4.86 16.65
CA ALA A 198 -14.23 4.15 16.40
C ALA A 198 -15.04 4.69 15.21
N PRO A 199 -15.36 6.02 15.11
CA PRO A 199 -16.05 6.54 13.94
C PRO A 199 -15.21 6.46 12.66
N SER A 200 -13.89 6.58 12.74
CA SER A 200 -13.04 6.38 11.56
C SER A 200 -13.10 4.95 11.03
N LEU A 201 -13.07 3.95 11.91
CA LEU A 201 -13.20 2.54 11.54
C LEU A 201 -14.55 2.25 10.89
N ARG A 202 -15.62 2.88 11.39
CA ARG A 202 -16.95 2.82 10.76
C ARG A 202 -16.93 3.37 9.33
N LEU A 203 -16.26 4.49 9.06
CA LEU A 203 -16.14 5.03 7.69
C LEU A 203 -15.42 4.06 6.75
N VAL A 204 -14.41 3.34 7.25
CA VAL A 204 -13.72 2.29 6.48
C VAL A 204 -14.70 1.17 6.13
N THR A 205 -15.46 0.65 7.09
CA THR A 205 -16.43 -0.43 6.83
C THR A 205 -17.61 0.01 5.95
N ASP A 206 -18.08 1.26 6.09
CA ASP A 206 -19.12 1.82 5.22
C ASP A 206 -18.60 1.92 3.77
N THR A 207 -17.32 2.22 3.59
CA THR A 207 -16.66 2.23 2.28
C THR A 207 -16.57 0.82 1.67
N PHE A 208 -16.32 -0.21 2.50
CA PHE A 208 -16.31 -1.61 2.04
C PHE A 208 -17.69 -2.01 1.52
N ALA A 209 -18.73 -1.74 2.32
CA ALA A 209 -20.11 -2.03 1.96
C ALA A 209 -20.51 -1.34 0.63
N PHE A 210 -20.23 -0.04 0.52
CA PHE A 210 -20.55 0.74 -0.68
C PHE A 210 -19.85 0.21 -1.93
N CYS A 211 -18.55 -0.08 -1.85
CA CYS A 211 -17.79 -0.56 -3.01
C CYS A 211 -18.19 -1.97 -3.42
N ALA A 212 -18.52 -2.87 -2.47
CA ALA A 212 -18.98 -4.22 -2.78
C ALA A 212 -20.24 -4.19 -3.66
N GLU A 213 -21.16 -3.25 -3.41
CA GLU A 213 -22.40 -3.12 -4.18
C GLU A 213 -22.22 -2.30 -5.47
N HIS A 214 -21.48 -1.20 -5.43
CA HIS A 214 -21.53 -0.18 -6.48
C HIS A 214 -20.25 -0.01 -7.30
N VAL A 215 -19.09 -0.37 -6.76
CA VAL A 215 -17.78 -0.17 -7.43
C VAL A 215 -16.94 -1.44 -7.29
N PRO A 216 -17.42 -2.58 -7.82
CA PRO A 216 -16.96 -3.90 -7.43
C PRO A 216 -15.51 -4.20 -7.83
N ASN A 217 -14.88 -3.36 -8.66
CA ASN A 217 -13.49 -3.49 -9.12
C ASN A 217 -12.49 -2.58 -8.38
N TRP A 218 -12.95 -1.90 -7.33
CA TRP A 218 -12.13 -1.03 -6.50
C TRP A 218 -11.50 -1.82 -5.33
N ASN A 219 -10.21 -1.58 -5.07
CA ASN A 219 -9.58 -2.05 -3.84
C ASN A 219 -9.87 -1.02 -2.73
N THR A 220 -10.62 -1.45 -1.72
CA THR A 220 -11.28 -0.54 -0.76
C THR A 220 -10.36 -0.03 0.35
N ILE A 221 -9.21 -0.67 0.50
CA ILE A 221 -8.17 -0.33 1.46
C ILE A 221 -6.83 -0.86 0.96
N SER A 222 -5.76 -0.19 1.37
CA SER A 222 -4.39 -0.65 1.28
C SER A 222 -3.78 -0.68 2.69
N ILE A 223 -3.89 -1.83 3.36
CA ILE A 223 -3.42 -2.03 4.74
C ILE A 223 -1.90 -1.93 4.76
N SER A 224 -1.36 -0.93 5.47
CA SER A 224 -0.07 -0.33 5.16
C SER A 224 0.98 -0.51 6.26
N GLY A 225 1.99 -1.33 5.99
CA GLY A 225 3.23 -1.40 6.78
C GLY A 225 4.27 -0.35 6.41
N TYR A 226 4.19 0.24 5.21
CA TYR A 226 5.18 1.22 4.73
C TYR A 226 5.48 2.32 5.75
N HIS A 227 4.44 2.99 6.25
CA HIS A 227 4.58 4.13 7.16
C HIS A 227 5.08 3.71 8.54
N ILE A 228 4.67 2.54 9.01
CA ILE A 228 5.13 1.94 10.27
C ILE A 228 6.64 1.66 10.17
N ARG A 229 7.09 1.12 9.03
CA ARG A 229 8.51 0.89 8.74
C ARG A 229 9.31 2.19 8.65
N GLU A 230 8.79 3.20 7.95
CA GLU A 230 9.44 4.53 7.85
C GLU A 230 9.49 5.26 9.20
N ALA A 231 8.55 4.99 10.11
CA ALA A 231 8.57 5.49 11.48
C ALA A 231 9.59 4.79 12.39
N GLY A 232 10.31 3.77 11.87
CA GLY A 232 11.44 3.12 12.55
C GLY A 232 11.17 1.70 13.03
N SER A 233 10.09 1.04 12.58
CA SER A 233 9.85 -0.36 12.96
C SER A 233 10.86 -1.32 12.32
N THR A 234 11.04 -2.50 12.92
CA THR A 234 11.74 -3.63 12.28
C THR A 234 10.87 -4.27 11.18
N ALA A 235 11.43 -5.18 10.36
CA ALA A 235 10.66 -5.90 9.35
C ALA A 235 9.61 -6.82 9.99
N VAL A 236 9.96 -7.43 11.14
CA VAL A 236 9.03 -8.25 11.93
C VAL A 236 7.89 -7.41 12.49
N GLN A 237 8.19 -6.22 13.04
CA GLN A 237 7.16 -5.31 13.56
C GLN A 237 6.24 -4.79 12.44
N GLU A 238 6.79 -4.45 11.28
CA GLU A 238 6.02 -4.06 10.10
C GLU A 238 4.97 -5.13 9.76
N VAL A 239 5.39 -6.39 9.59
CA VAL A 239 4.47 -7.49 9.27
C VAL A 239 3.45 -7.69 10.40
N ALA A 240 3.90 -7.78 11.65
CA ALA A 240 3.04 -8.07 12.78
C ALA A 240 1.94 -7.00 12.95
N PHE A 241 2.31 -5.71 12.91
CA PHE A 241 1.36 -4.62 13.12
C PHE A 241 0.40 -4.49 11.93
N THR A 242 0.90 -4.60 10.69
CA THR A 242 0.04 -4.51 9.50
C THR A 242 -0.94 -5.67 9.39
N LEU A 243 -0.54 -6.90 9.73
CA LEU A 243 -1.47 -8.03 9.76
C LEU A 243 -2.46 -7.94 10.92
N ALA A 244 -2.05 -7.39 12.07
CA ALA A 244 -2.97 -7.11 13.17
C ALA A 244 -4.01 -6.05 12.79
N ASP A 245 -3.61 -4.97 12.11
CA ASP A 245 -4.54 -3.97 11.55
C ASP A 245 -5.49 -4.63 10.54
N GLY A 246 -4.97 -5.49 9.67
CA GLY A 246 -5.79 -6.25 8.73
C GLY A 246 -6.84 -7.14 9.41
N ALA A 247 -6.47 -7.85 10.47
CA ALA A 247 -7.40 -8.61 11.28
C ALA A 247 -8.48 -7.70 11.90
N ALA A 248 -8.08 -6.56 12.49
CA ALA A 248 -9.01 -5.60 13.06
C ALA A 248 -10.02 -5.04 12.03
N TYR A 249 -9.59 -4.78 10.79
CA TYR A 249 -10.48 -4.36 9.72
C TYR A 249 -11.48 -5.44 9.32
N VAL A 250 -11.02 -6.69 9.21
CA VAL A 250 -11.89 -7.83 8.89
C VAL A 250 -12.92 -8.04 10.01
N GLU A 251 -12.48 -8.02 11.27
CA GLU A 251 -13.37 -8.14 12.44
C GLU A 251 -14.41 -7.02 12.48
N ALA A 252 -14.01 -5.77 12.24
CA ALA A 252 -14.93 -4.64 12.21
C ALA A 252 -15.97 -4.75 11.09
N ALA A 253 -15.55 -5.17 9.90
CA ALA A 253 -16.45 -5.38 8.76
C ALA A 253 -17.44 -6.52 9.00
N VAL A 254 -17.00 -7.63 9.62
CA VAL A 254 -17.89 -8.72 10.00
C VAL A 254 -18.86 -8.28 11.09
N ALA A 255 -18.39 -7.52 12.08
CA ALA A 255 -19.23 -6.97 13.14
C ALA A 255 -20.28 -5.97 12.61
N SER A 256 -20.03 -5.30 11.48
CA SER A 256 -21.02 -4.45 10.80
C SER A 256 -21.98 -5.22 9.89
N GLY A 257 -21.84 -6.54 9.79
CA GLY A 257 -22.75 -7.43 9.06
C GLY A 257 -22.29 -7.81 7.64
N LEU A 258 -21.09 -7.42 7.22
CA LEU A 258 -20.54 -7.83 5.92
C LEU A 258 -20.06 -9.28 5.98
N LYS A 259 -20.29 -10.05 4.92
CA LYS A 259 -19.68 -11.38 4.78
C LYS A 259 -18.25 -11.22 4.30
N VAL A 260 -17.32 -12.00 4.86
CA VAL A 260 -15.89 -11.93 4.53
C VAL A 260 -15.65 -12.01 3.02
N ASP A 261 -16.33 -12.92 2.32
CA ASP A 261 -16.14 -13.12 0.87
C ASP A 261 -16.65 -11.95 0.02
N ASP A 262 -17.51 -11.07 0.56
CA ASP A 262 -18.05 -9.92 -0.19
C ASP A 262 -17.04 -8.77 -0.27
N PHE A 263 -16.08 -8.67 0.67
CA PHE A 263 -15.12 -7.56 0.71
C PHE A 263 -13.64 -8.01 0.74
N ALA A 264 -13.31 -9.16 1.34
CA ALA A 264 -11.94 -9.63 1.51
C ALA A 264 -11.14 -9.72 0.18
N PRO A 265 -11.73 -10.17 -0.95
CA PRO A 265 -11.04 -10.19 -2.24
C PRO A 265 -10.57 -8.82 -2.76
N ARG A 266 -11.05 -7.72 -2.17
CA ARG A 266 -10.69 -6.33 -2.51
C ARG A 266 -9.80 -5.66 -1.48
N LEU A 267 -9.42 -6.36 -0.40
CA LEU A 267 -8.39 -5.90 0.50
C LEU A 267 -7.03 -5.99 -0.21
N SER A 268 -6.20 -4.97 -0.01
CA SER A 268 -4.83 -4.94 -0.52
C SER A 268 -3.87 -4.51 0.58
N PHE A 269 -2.57 -4.73 0.36
CA PHE A 269 -1.51 -4.42 1.31
C PHE A 269 -0.44 -3.53 0.69
N PHE A 270 0.22 -2.73 1.54
CA PHE A 270 1.34 -1.89 1.14
C PHE A 270 2.48 -1.97 2.15
N PHE A 271 3.52 -2.72 1.77
CA PHE A 271 4.74 -2.88 2.56
C PHE A 271 5.90 -2.10 1.93
N ASN A 272 6.89 -1.77 2.75
CA ASN A 272 8.14 -1.17 2.32
C ASN A 272 9.08 -2.23 1.70
N ALA A 273 10.13 -1.81 1.01
CA ALA A 273 11.25 -2.65 0.61
C ALA A 273 12.56 -1.95 0.99
N HIS A 274 13.16 -2.37 2.09
CA HIS A 274 14.37 -1.75 2.64
C HIS A 274 15.68 -2.37 2.09
N ASN A 275 16.82 -1.86 2.56
CA ASN A 275 18.14 -2.23 2.05
C ASN A 275 18.57 -3.69 2.31
N ASN A 276 17.95 -4.38 3.26
CA ASN A 276 18.33 -5.76 3.60
C ASN A 276 17.62 -6.77 2.67
N LEU A 277 18.14 -6.91 1.45
CA LEU A 277 17.49 -7.62 0.34
C LEU A 277 16.88 -8.98 0.73
N LEU A 278 17.64 -9.84 1.43
CA LEU A 278 17.17 -11.19 1.80
C LEU A 278 16.12 -11.16 2.90
N GLU A 279 16.25 -10.25 3.88
CA GLU A 279 15.24 -10.05 4.93
C GLU A 279 13.92 -9.55 4.32
N GLU A 280 13.98 -8.62 3.37
CA GLU A 280 12.78 -8.08 2.73
C GLU A 280 12.11 -9.14 1.82
N ILE A 281 12.88 -9.96 1.09
CA ILE A 281 12.33 -11.11 0.35
C ILE A 281 11.66 -12.11 1.30
N ALA A 282 12.26 -12.40 2.45
CA ALA A 282 11.65 -13.25 3.47
C ALA A 282 10.36 -12.62 4.02
N LYS A 283 10.38 -11.31 4.33
CA LYS A 283 9.24 -10.54 4.83
C LYS A 283 8.02 -10.61 3.92
N PHE A 284 8.20 -10.46 2.60
CA PHE A 284 7.09 -10.54 1.64
C PHE A 284 6.51 -11.95 1.47
N ARG A 285 7.25 -12.99 1.86
CA ARG A 285 6.86 -14.39 1.68
C ARG A 285 6.29 -15.02 2.95
N ALA A 286 6.71 -14.53 4.11
CA ALA A 286 6.18 -14.88 5.42
C ALA A 286 4.74 -14.35 5.56
#